data_AF-A0A834L922-F1
#
_entry.id   AF-A0A834L922-F1
#
_cell.length_a   1.000
_cell.length_b   1.000
_cell.length_c   1.000
_cell.angle_alpha   90.00
_cell.angle_beta   90.00
_cell.angle_gamma   90.00
#
_symmetry.space_group_name_H-M   'P 1'
#
loop_
_entity.id
_entity.type
_entity.pdbx_description
1 polymer ?
#
loop_
_entity_poly.entity_id
_entity_poly.type
_entity_poly.pdbx_seq_one_letter_code
_entity_poly.pdbx_strand_id
1 'polypeptide(L)' 'MVTEQGKQKSYQEALEHDRKGEWAKAMQDEMKFLFENHTYDLVKLPKGKKALKNKRVYRLKHDGKNLISMARLVVKGFR' A
#
# COMPACT_ATOMS: atom_id res chain seq x y z
N MET A 1 9.24 -2.90 20.05
CA MET A 1 9.93 -1.92 19.17
C MET A 1 9.93 -2.51 17.78
N VAL A 2 9.23 -1.90 16.82
CA VAL A 2 9.11 -2.44 15.45
C VAL A 2 10.23 -1.82 14.61
N THR A 3 11.22 -2.63 14.24
CA THR A 3 12.35 -2.19 13.41
C THR A 3 11.96 -2.24 11.92
N GLU A 4 12.02 -1.08 11.25
CA GLU A 4 11.79 -0.99 9.80
C GLU A 4 13.09 -1.33 9.06
N GLN A 5 13.19 -2.54 8.50
CA GLN A 5 14.28 -2.87 7.58
C GLN A 5 13.96 -2.40 6.15
N GLY A 6 14.81 -1.50 5.66
CA GLY A 6 14.67 -0.80 4.40
C GLY A 6 14.99 -1.63 3.17
N LYS A 7 13.96 -2.06 2.44
CA LYS A 7 13.96 -2.02 0.97
C LYS A 7 12.52 -1.91 0.49
N GLN A 8 12.15 -0.74 -0.05
CA GLN A 8 10.85 -0.54 -0.68
C GLN A 8 10.86 -1.29 -2.00
N LYS A 9 10.15 -2.42 -2.10
CA LYS A 9 10.01 -3.13 -3.38
C LYS A 9 8.91 -2.45 -4.21
N SER A 10 9.13 -2.32 -5.52
CA SER A 10 8.10 -1.92 -6.47
C SER A 10 6.98 -2.97 -6.49
N TYR A 11 5.75 -2.57 -6.87
CA TYR A 11 4.62 -3.50 -7.02
C TYR A 11 4.97 -4.69 -7.90
N GLN A 12 5.71 -4.45 -9.00
CA GLN A 12 6.11 -5.50 -9.95
C GLN A 12 7.09 -6.50 -9.30
N GLU A 13 8.10 -6.02 -8.58
CA GLU A 13 9.05 -6.89 -7.86
C GLU A 13 8.40 -7.68 -6.71
N ALA A 14 7.31 -7.15 -6.12
CA ALA A 14 6.54 -7.85 -5.10
C ALA A 14 5.65 -8.96 -5.70
N LEU A 15 5.18 -8.79 -6.95
CA LEU A 15 4.37 -9.77 -7.66
C LEU A 15 5.19 -10.92 -8.27
N GLU A 16 6.48 -10.73 -8.51
CA GLU A 16 7.40 -11.74 -9.09
C GLU A 16 8.01 -12.69 -8.04
N HIS A 17 7.74 -12.48 -6.75
CA HIS A 17 8.32 -13.24 -5.64
C HIS A 17 7.31 -14.24 -5.04
N ASP A 18 7.79 -15.30 -4.41
CA ASP A 18 7.02 -16.35 -3.71
C ASP A 18 5.90 -15.87 -2.75
N ARG A 19 5.92 -14.60 -2.35
CA ARG A 19 4.96 -13.98 -1.42
C ARG A 19 3.85 -13.17 -2.10
N LYS A 20 3.64 -13.33 -3.41
CA LYS A 20 2.60 -12.62 -4.18
C LYS A 20 1.23 -12.62 -3.48
N GLY A 21 0.83 -13.76 -2.92
CA GLY A 21 -0.43 -13.90 -2.18
C GLY A 21 -0.49 -13.04 -0.92
N GLU A 22 0.60 -12.99 -0.14
CA GLU A 22 0.70 -12.15 1.05
C GLU A 22 0.63 -10.66 0.70
N TRP A 23 1.27 -10.25 -0.40
CA TRP A 23 1.24 -8.85 -0.85
C TRP A 23 -0.13 -8.42 -1.36
N ALA A 24 -0.83 -9.30 -2.08
CA ALA A 24 -2.20 -9.07 -2.51
C ALA A 24 -3.13 -8.93 -1.31
N LYS A 25 -3.02 -9.83 -0.33
CA LYS A 25 -3.77 -9.78 0.92
C LYS A 25 -3.48 -8.49 1.70
N ALA A 26 -2.22 -8.13 1.87
CA ALA A 26 -1.84 -6.90 2.57
C ALA A 26 -2.43 -5.63 1.93
N MET A 27 -2.53 -5.60 0.58
CA MET A 27 -3.17 -4.48 -0.12
C MET A 27 -4.69 -4.49 0.04
N GLN A 28 -5.33 -5.66 0.07
CA GLN A 28 -6.76 -5.77 0.35
C GLN A 28 -7.09 -5.32 1.77
N ASP A 29 -6.29 -5.75 2.75
CA ASP A 29 -6.41 -5.37 4.15
C ASP A 29 -6.27 -3.84 4.31
N GLU A 30 -5.31 -3.21 3.63
CA GLU A 30 -5.18 -1.74 3.59
C GLU A 30 -6.41 -1.06 2.98
N MET A 31 -6.93 -1.54 1.84
CA MET A 31 -8.12 -0.96 1.22
C MET A 31 -9.35 -1.08 2.11
N LYS A 32 -9.50 -2.21 2.83
CA LYS A 32 -10.57 -2.45 3.79
C LYS A 32 -10.43 -1.52 5.00
N PHE A 33 -9.22 -1.39 5.54
CA PHE A 33 -8.93 -0.48 6.64
C PHE A 33 -9.27 0.97 6.28
N LEU A 34 -8.87 1.45 5.10
CA LEU A 34 -9.20 2.81 4.65
C LEU A 34 -10.70 3.03 4.48
N PHE A 35 -11.43 2.00 4.06
CA PHE A 35 -12.88 2.04 3.91
C PHE A 35 -13.58 2.06 5.27
N GLU A 36 -13.19 1.17 6.19
CA GLU A 36 -13.75 1.08 7.55
C GLU A 36 -13.50 2.33 8.38
N ASN A 37 -12.36 2.99 8.17
CA ASN A 37 -12.04 4.28 8.82
C ASN A 37 -12.61 5.50 8.08
N HIS A 38 -13.46 5.30 7.07
CA HIS A 38 -14.05 6.39 6.28
C HIS A 38 -13.02 7.42 5.78
N THR A 39 -11.82 6.95 5.42
CA THR A 39 -10.69 7.82 5.09
C THR A 39 -10.75 8.35 3.64
N TYR A 40 -11.58 7.74 2.78
CA TYR A 40 -11.77 8.17 1.40
C TYR A 40 -13.18 7.85 0.89
N ASP A 41 -13.62 8.65 -0.08
CA ASP A 41 -14.82 8.39 -0.88
C ASP A 41 -14.45 8.16 -2.35
N LEU A 42 -15.12 7.21 -2.98
CA LEU A 42 -15.04 7.01 -4.43
C LEU A 42 -15.95 8.01 -5.13
N VAL A 43 -15.37 9.11 -5.60
CA VAL A 43 -16.09 10.16 -6.33
C VAL A 43 -15.67 10.21 -7.80
N LYS A 44 -16.60 10.66 -8.66
CA LYS A 44 -16.23 11.07 -10.02
C LYS A 44 -15.28 12.26 -9.95
N LEU A 45 -14.32 12.34 -10.87
CA LEU A 45 -13.36 13.45 -10.92
C LEU A 45 -14.13 14.79 -11.04
N PRO A 46 -14.02 15.70 -10.06
CA PRO A 46 -14.73 16.97 -10.12
C PRO A 46 -14.26 17.81 -11.31
N LYS A 47 -15.19 18.55 -11.91
CA LYS A 47 -14.89 19.43 -13.06
C LYS A 47 -13.79 20.44 -12.68
N GLY A 48 -12.79 20.58 -13.55
CA GLY A 48 -11.66 21.51 -13.33
C GLY A 48 -10.63 21.04 -12.30
N LYS A 49 -10.72 19.80 -11.79
CA LYS A 49 -9.69 19.21 -10.93
C LYS A 49 -8.88 18.17 -11.69
N LYS A 50 -7.61 18.02 -11.28
CA LYS A 50 -6.69 17.00 -11.82
C LYS A 50 -6.60 15.85 -10.83
N ALA A 51 -6.86 14.63 -11.30
CA ALA A 51 -6.67 13.44 -10.48
C ALA A 51 -5.19 13.29 -10.09
N LEU A 52 -4.94 13.08 -8.80
CA LEU A 52 -3.61 12.77 -8.32
C LEU A 52 -3.29 11.32 -8.62
N LYS A 53 -2.09 11.08 -9.15
CA LYS A 53 -1.61 9.72 -9.35
C LYS A 53 -1.30 9.13 -7.97
N ASN A 54 -1.74 7.91 -7.72
CA ASN A 54 -1.33 7.16 -6.53
C ASN A 54 -0.29 6.09 -6.92
N LYS A 55 0.40 5.55 -5.92
CA LYS A 55 1.24 4.36 -6.03
C LYS A 55 1.05 3.48 -4.82
N ARG A 56 1.26 2.18 -5.00
CA ARG A 56 1.30 1.20 -3.93
C ARG A 56 2.73 1.03 -3.45
N VAL A 57 2.95 1.01 -2.14
CA VAL A 57 4.25 0.80 -1.51
C VAL A 57 4.19 -0.46 -0.67
N TYR A 58 5.12 -1.37 -0.89
CA TYR A 58 5.22 -2.63 -0.18
C TYR A 58 6.44 -2.64 0.73
N ARG A 59 6.26 -3.11 1.96
CA ARG A 59 7.32 -3.22 2.97
C ARG A 59 7.12 -4.49 3.79
N LEU A 60 8.21 -5.20 4.06
CA LEU A 60 8.25 -6.23 5.09
C LEU A 60 8.57 -5.56 6.43
N LYS A 61 7.85 -5.91 7.49
CA LYS A 61 8.22 -5.55 8.87
C LYS A 61 8.41 -6.80 9.70
N HIS A 62 9.26 -6.69 10.73
CA HIS A 62 9.42 -7.73 11.72
C HIS A 62 8.55 -7.40 12.94
N ASP A 63 7.61 -8.28 13.29
CA ASP A 63 6.75 -8.12 14.47
C ASP A 63 7.31 -8.87 15.68
N GLY A 64 8.63 -8.81 15.85
CA GLY A 64 9.36 -9.53 16.91
C GLY A 64 9.52 -11.04 16.69
N LYS A 65 8.57 -11.73 16.05
CA LYS A 65 8.66 -13.19 15.76
C LYS A 65 8.57 -13.54 14.27
N ASN A 66 7.80 -12.77 13.51
CA ASN A 66 7.47 -13.08 12.13
C ASN A 66 7.71 -11.88 11.21
N LEU A 67 7.99 -12.17 9.94
CA LEU A 67 7.98 -11.19 8.86
C LEU A 67 6.55 -10.97 8.37
N ILE A 68 6.05 -9.76 8.54
CA ILE A 68 4.72 -9.33 8.10
C ILE A 68 4.85 -8.47 6.85
N SER A 69 4.08 -8.87 5.83
CA SER A 69 3.89 -8.11 4.60
C SER A 69 2.91 -6.97 4.84
N MET A 70 3.30 -5.70 4.62
CA MET A 70 2.35 -4.59 4.57
C MET A 70 2.40 -3.86 3.23
N ALA A 71 1.23 -3.38 2.84
CA ALA A 71 1.04 -2.48 1.71
C ALA A 71 0.51 -1.14 2.20
N ARG A 72 0.83 -0.06 1.49
CA ARG A 72 0.27 1.27 1.71
C ARG A 72 -0.09 1.93 0.41
N LEU A 73 -1.22 2.62 0.37
CA LEU A 73 -1.59 3.49 -0.74
C LEU A 73 -1.07 4.90 -0.47
N VAL A 74 -0.24 5.44 -1.37
CA VAL A 74 0.30 6.80 -1.21
C VAL A 74 0.11 7.62 -2.47
N VAL A 75 -0.06 8.92 -2.32
CA VAL A 75 -0.09 9.86 -3.44
C VAL A 75 1.32 10.01 -4.02
N LYS A 76 1.43 9.95 -5.35
CA LYS A 76 2.65 10.34 -6.05
C LYS A 76 2.66 11.87 -6.08
N GLY A 77 3.70 12.47 -5.51
CA GLY A 77 3.80 13.92 -5.29
C GLY A 77 3.45 14.77 -6.51
N PHE A 78 3.09 16.02 -6.25
CA PHE A 78 2.72 16.99 -7.26
C PHE A 78 3.94 17.40 -8.09
N ARG A 79 3.74 17.61 -9.39
CA ARG A 79 4.70 18.24 -10.29
C ARG A 79 4.00 19.40 -10.97
#